data_AF-A0A090SYP2-F1
#
_entry.id   AF-A0A090SYP2-F1
#
_cell.length_a   1.000
_cell.length_b   1.000
_cell.length_c   1.000
_cell.angle_alpha   90.00
_cell.angle_beta   90.00
_cell.angle_gamma   90.00
#
_symmetry.space_group_name_H-M   'P 1'
#
loop_
_entity.id
_entity.type
_entity.pdbx_description
1 polymer ?
#
loop_
_entity_poly.entity_id
_entity_poly.type
_entity_poly.pdbx_seq_one_letter_code
_entity_poly.pdbx_strand_id
1 'polypeptide(L)'
;MIDTKYLLQEVERNLLENRNLFDAHQLKMARSGTLKPLQIQIQDIDTQEARICHILNMVNQVNIRYRERNSTILNHACDAILKELAAAKFA
;
A
#
# COMPACT_ATOMS: atom_id res chain seq x y z
N MET A 1 -10.21 -9.10 17.62
CA MET A 1 -10.05 -8.19 16.46
C MET A 1 -8.57 -7.88 16.31
N ILE A 2 -8.04 -7.97 15.10
CA ILE A 2 -6.66 -7.54 14.82
C ILE A 2 -6.62 -6.01 14.89
N ASP A 3 -5.62 -5.46 15.58
CA ASP A 3 -5.42 -4.02 15.73
C ASP A 3 -5.02 -3.42 14.36
N THR A 4 -5.73 -2.38 13.94
CA THR A 4 -5.43 -1.61 12.72
C THR A 4 -3.98 -1.12 12.68
N LYS A 5 -3.41 -0.78 13.84
CA LYS A 5 -2.01 -0.36 13.94
C LYS A 5 -1.03 -1.48 13.58
N TYR A 6 -1.34 -2.71 13.96
CA TYR A 6 -0.53 -3.89 13.62
C TYR A 6 -0.55 -4.16 12.12
N LEU A 7 -1.73 -4.14 11.49
CA LEU A 7 -1.88 -4.35 10.05
C LEU A 7 -1.13 -3.29 9.23
N LEU A 8 -1.18 -2.03 9.65
CA LEU A 8 -0.40 -0.95 9.01
C LEU A 8 1.12 -1.17 9.13
N GLN A 9 1.60 -1.62 10.29
CA GLN A 9 3.01 -1.96 10.48
C GLN A 9 3.45 -3.14 9.60
N GLU A 10 2.56 -4.11 9.40
CA GLU A 10 2.85 -5.27 8.57
C GLU A 10 2.88 -4.93 7.07
N VAL A 11 1.99 -4.05 6.62
CA VAL A 11 2.05 -3.45 5.28
C VAL A 11 3.35 -2.67 5.09
N GLU A 12 3.76 -1.87 6.07
CA GLU A 12 5.04 -1.15 6.02
C GLU A 12 6.24 -2.09 5.92
N ARG A 13 6.29 -3.15 6.74
CA ARG A 13 7.40 -4.10 6.72
C ARG A 13 7.54 -4.75 5.35
N ASN A 14 6.44 -5.24 4.78
CA ASN A 14 6.46 -5.88 3.46
C ASN A 14 6.82 -4.89 2.33
N LEU A 15 6.38 -3.64 2.42
CA LEU A 15 6.81 -2.60 1.49
C LEU A 15 8.32 -2.31 1.64
N LEU A 16 8.83 -2.20 2.87
CA LEU A 16 10.25 -2.01 3.12
C LEU A 16 11.14 -3.21 2.73
N GLU A 17 10.58 -4.37 2.43
CA GLU A 17 11.32 -5.48 1.80
C GLU A 17 11.48 -5.30 0.28
N ASN A 18 10.67 -4.44 -0.34
CA ASN A 18 10.64 -4.15 -1.77
C ASN A 18 11.23 -2.76 -2.13
N ARG A 19 12.13 -2.22 -1.29
CA ARG A 19 12.78 -0.89 -1.47
C ARG A 19 13.47 -0.69 -2.81
N ASN A 20 13.78 -1.77 -3.51
CA ASN A 20 14.38 -1.75 -4.84
C ASN A 20 13.44 -1.15 -5.88
N LEU A 21 12.13 -1.14 -5.60
CA LEU A 21 11.05 -0.77 -6.51
C LEU A 21 10.44 0.61 -6.18
N PHE A 22 10.81 1.25 -5.07
CA PHE A 22 10.34 2.59 -4.71
C PHE A 22 11.22 3.24 -3.64
N ASP A 23 11.27 4.58 -3.65
CA ASP A 23 12.01 5.35 -2.66
C ASP A 23 11.26 5.40 -1.31
N ALA A 24 12.00 5.34 -0.21
CA ALA A 24 11.47 5.44 1.15
C ALA A 24 10.66 6.73 1.38
N HIS A 25 10.98 7.78 0.61
CA HIS A 25 10.21 9.02 0.59
C HIS A 25 8.77 8.82 0.10
N GLN A 26 8.54 8.05 -0.96
CA GLN A 26 7.21 7.80 -1.52
C GLN A 26 6.33 7.01 -0.54
N LEU A 27 6.91 6.03 0.16
CA LEU A 27 6.22 5.30 1.22
C LEU A 27 5.79 6.23 2.36
N LYS A 28 6.69 7.13 2.79
CA LYS A 28 6.37 8.13 3.83
C LYS A 28 5.21 9.02 3.39
N MET A 29 5.21 9.49 2.15
CA MET A 29 4.12 10.31 1.60
C MET A 29 2.79 9.54 1.52
N ALA A 30 2.81 8.25 1.13
CA ALA A 30 1.61 7.42 1.05
C ALA A 30 0.96 7.26 2.44
N ARG A 31 1.77 7.06 3.48
CA ARG A 31 1.28 6.95 4.87
C ARG A 31 0.68 8.24 5.40
N SER A 32 1.20 9.39 4.98
CA SER A 32 0.62 10.67 5.38
C SER A 32 -0.61 11.06 4.55
N GLY A 33 -0.98 10.28 3.53
CA GLY A 33 -2.07 10.63 2.63
C GLY A 33 -1.71 11.81 1.71
N THR A 34 -0.43 12.03 1.43
CA THR A 34 0.08 13.17 0.66
C THR A 34 0.80 12.76 -0.61
N LEU A 35 0.89 11.46 -0.91
CA LEU A 35 1.50 10.98 -2.14
C LEU A 35 0.66 11.46 -3.33
N LYS A 36 1.31 12.06 -4.33
CA LYS A 36 0.66 12.29 -5.62
C LYS A 36 0.41 10.93 -6.28
N PRO A 37 -0.80 10.66 -6.81
CA PRO A 37 -1.10 9.37 -7.42
C PRO A 37 -0.05 9.00 -8.45
N LEU A 38 0.57 7.83 -8.26
CA LEU A 38 1.51 7.27 -9.22
C LEU A 38 0.72 6.81 -10.44
N GLN A 39 1.19 7.16 -11.64
CA GLN A 39 0.54 6.71 -12.87
C GLN A 39 1.00 5.28 -13.19
N ILE A 40 0.02 4.41 -13.46
CA ILE A 40 0.25 3.05 -13.94
C ILE A 40 -0.21 3.05 -15.39
N GLN A 41 0.70 2.79 -16.32
CA GLN A 41 0.32 2.66 -17.72
C GLN A 41 -0.31 1.29 -17.95
N ILE A 42 -1.29 1.21 -18.86
CA ILE A 42 -2.05 -0.03 -19.12
C ILE A 42 -1.11 -1.17 -19.56
N GLN A 43 -0.07 -0.84 -20.31
CA GLN A 43 0.94 -1.80 -20.79
C GLN A 43 1.79 -2.42 -19.68
N ASP A 44 1.86 -1.77 -18.51
CA ASP A 44 2.71 -2.20 -17.40
C ASP A 44 1.93 -2.95 -16.33
N ILE A 45 0.61 -3.11 -16.47
CA ILE A 45 -0.28 -3.53 -15.38
C ILE A 45 0.06 -4.90 -14.75
N ASP A 46 0.72 -5.77 -15.54
CA ASP A 46 1.15 -7.10 -15.12
C ASP A 46 2.57 -7.13 -14.53
N THR A 47 3.28 -6.01 -14.54
CA THR A 47 4.62 -5.90 -13.96
C THR A 47 4.56 -5.81 -12.44
N GLN A 48 5.61 -6.32 -11.78
CA GLN A 48 5.78 -6.19 -10.33
C GLN A 48 5.78 -4.72 -9.90
N GLU A 49 6.39 -3.83 -10.71
CA GLU A 49 6.43 -2.39 -10.48
C GLU A 49 5.05 -1.75 -10.50
N ALA A 50 4.20 -2.06 -11.49
CA ALA A 50 2.84 -1.53 -11.56
C ALA A 50 1.97 -1.99 -10.40
N ARG A 51 2.07 -3.27 -10.00
CA ARG A 51 1.34 -3.82 -8.84
C ARG A 51 1.74 -3.10 -7.56
N ILE A 52 3.03 -2.84 -7.37
CA ILE A 52 3.52 -2.10 -6.20
C ILE A 52 3.12 -0.62 -6.24
N CYS A 53 3.15 0.02 -7.41
CA CYS A 53 2.59 1.36 -7.59
C CYS A 53 1.10 1.41 -7.23
N HIS A 54 0.33 0.38 -7.59
CA HIS A 54 -1.07 0.23 -7.23
C HIS A 54 -1.24 0.16 -5.71
N ILE A 55 -0.44 -0.69 -5.05
CA ILE A 55 -0.43 -0.83 -3.60
C ILE A 55 -0.12 0.51 -2.90
N LEU A 56 0.90 1.25 -3.36
CA LEU A 56 1.24 2.57 -2.80
C LEU A 56 0.09 3.58 -2.94
N ASN A 57 -0.58 3.58 -4.10
CA ASN A 57 -1.77 4.39 -4.32
C ASN A 57 -2.92 3.99 -3.39
N MET A 58 -3.14 2.70 -3.16
CA MET A 58 -4.16 2.21 -2.22
C MET A 58 -3.85 2.65 -0.78
N VAL A 59 -2.61 2.48 -0.31
CA VAL A 59 -2.18 2.94 1.02
C VAL A 59 -2.44 4.44 1.20
N ASN A 60 -2.12 5.23 0.17
CA ASN A 60 -2.36 6.67 0.17
C ASN A 60 -3.84 7.02 0.24
N GLN A 61 -4.68 6.38 -0.59
CA GLN A 61 -6.12 6.62 -0.59
C GLN A 61 -6.79 6.21 0.72
N VAL A 62 -6.36 5.11 1.32
CA VAL A 62 -6.87 4.63 2.61
C VAL A 62 -6.57 5.65 3.70
N ASN A 63 -5.33 6.16 3.75
CA ASN A 63 -4.94 7.20 4.70
C ASN A 63 -5.65 8.54 4.44
N ILE A 64 -5.92 8.92 3.19
CA ILE A 64 -6.71 10.13 2.89
C ILE A 64 -8.16 9.96 3.36
N ARG A 65 -8.79 8.83 3.07
CA ARG A 65 -10.23 8.63 3.27
C ARG A 65 -10.61 8.23 4.70
N TYR A 66 -9.75 7.50 5.40
CA TYR A 66 -10.15 6.79 6.62
C TYR A 66 -9.32 7.11 7.85
N ARG A 67 -8.41 8.09 7.79
CA ARG A 67 -7.48 8.47 8.88
C ARG A 67 -8.13 8.66 10.25
N GLU A 68 -9.44 8.94 10.30
CA GLU A 68 -10.14 9.31 11.54
C GLU A 68 -11.51 8.65 11.74
N ARG A 69 -12.01 7.76 10.86
CA ARG A 69 -13.46 7.46 10.86
C ARG A 69 -13.92 6.01 10.91
N ASN A 70 -13.09 4.99 10.62
CA ASN A 70 -13.55 3.60 10.77
C ASN A 70 -12.41 2.55 10.76
N SER A 71 -12.13 1.93 11.91
CA SER A 71 -11.10 0.89 12.07
C SER A 71 -11.39 -0.38 11.27
N THR A 72 -12.66 -0.75 11.08
CA THR A 72 -13.05 -1.95 10.33
C THR A 72 -12.74 -1.82 8.84
N ILE A 73 -13.03 -0.66 8.24
CA ILE A 73 -12.74 -0.40 6.82
C ILE A 73 -11.22 -0.36 6.59
N LEU A 74 -10.50 0.25 7.53
CA LEU A 74 -9.04 0.33 7.47
C LEU A 74 -8.40 -1.07 7.57
N ASN A 75 -8.95 -1.95 8.42
CA ASN A 75 -8.53 -3.35 8.50
C ASN A 75 -8.76 -4.11 7.19
N HIS A 76 -9.95 -4.00 6.58
CA HIS A 76 -10.23 -4.64 5.29
C HIS A 76 -9.32 -4.13 4.17
N ALA A 77 -9.01 -2.83 4.18
CA ALA A 77 -8.10 -2.26 3.19
C ALA A 77 -6.66 -2.74 3.39
N CYS A 78 -6.18 -2.83 4.63
CA CYS A 78 -4.88 -3.42 4.93
C CYS A 78 -4.80 -4.90 4.54
N ASP A 79 -5.83 -5.70 4.81
CA ASP A 79 -5.88 -7.11 4.39
C ASP A 79 -5.80 -7.26 2.87
N ALA A 80 -6.49 -6.40 2.11
CA ALA A 80 -6.40 -6.40 0.64
C ALA A 80 -4.98 -6.05 0.16
N ILE A 81 -4.34 -5.05 0.76
CA ILE A 81 -2.96 -4.66 0.46
C ILE A 81 -1.98 -5.80 0.77
N LEU A 82 -2.14 -6.50 1.89
CA LEU A 82 -1.28 -7.62 2.27
C LEU A 82 -1.43 -8.80 1.29
N LYS A 83 -2.65 -9.07 0.81
CA LYS A 83 -2.89 -10.11 -0.21
C LYS A 83 -2.23 -9.77 -1.55
N GLU A 84 -2.34 -8.51 -1.99
CA GLU A 84 -1.67 -8.00 -3.20
C GLU A 84 -0.14 -8.09 -3.07
N LEU A 85 0.43 -7.71 -1.92
CA LEU A 85 1.87 -7.83 -1.65
C LEU A 85 2.35 -9.29 -1.66
N ALA A 86 1.58 -10.20 -1.07
CA ALA A 86 1.90 -11.63 -1.13
C ALA A 86 1.90 -12.13 -2.58
N ALA A 87 0.87 -11.79 -3.37
CA ALA A 87 0.81 -12.17 -4.78
C ALA A 87 1.98 -11.59 -5.61
N ALA A 88 2.43 -10.37 -5.32
CA ALA A 88 3.57 -9.74 -5.99
C ALA A 88 4.95 -10.29 -5.58
N LYS A 89 5.05 -11.03 -4.46
CA LYS A 89 6.29 -11.69 -4.00
C LYS A 89 6.50 -13.07 -4.63
N PHE A 90 5.43 -13.69 -5.13
CA PHE A 90 5.42 -15.04 -5.71
C PHE A 90 5.09 -15.08 -7.21
N ALA A 91 5.03 -13.91 -7.87
CA ALA A 91 4.85 -13.76 -9.32
C ALA A 91 6.17 -13.34 -9.98
#